data_AF-A0A6I8PKY3-F1
#
_entry.id   AF-A0A6I8PKY3-F1
#
_cell.length_a   1.000
_cell.length_b   1.000
_cell.length_c   1.000
_cell.angle_alpha   90.00
_cell.angle_beta   90.00
_cell.angle_gamma   90.00
#
_symmetry.space_group_name_H-M   'P 1'
#
loop_
_entity.id
_entity.type
_entity.pdbx_description
1 polymer ?
#
loop_
_entity_poly.entity_id
_entity_poly.type
_entity_poly.pdbx_seq_one_letter_code
_entity_poly.pdbx_strand_id
1 'polypeptide(L)'
;MVFKRYVEIGRVAYISFGPHAGKLVAIVDVIDQNRALVDGPCSGVRRQALPFKCMQLTDFVLKFPHSARQKYVRAAWEKENINEKWTATRWAKKIEARERKAKMTDFDRFKVMKAKKMRNRIIKHEVKKLQKGPSKRAAAKRAAAKKASAKEAPVQKAPVQKTPVKKAPAQKAPAQKAPAQKAPAQKAPAKKAPAKKAPVKKAPVKKA
;
A
#
# COMPACT_ATOMS: atom_id res chain seq x y z
N MET A 1 -2.59 13.16 -16.67
CA MET A 1 -2.58 14.37 -15.83
C MET A 1 -1.65 14.13 -14.63
N VAL A 2 -0.73 15.05 -14.33
CA VAL A 2 0.34 14.84 -13.31
C VAL A 2 -0.18 15.04 -11.87
N PHE A 3 -1.10 15.99 -11.68
CA PHE A 3 -1.71 16.25 -10.38
C PHE A 3 -2.82 15.23 -10.07
N LYS A 4 -2.86 14.75 -8.82
CA LYS A 4 -3.80 13.72 -8.35
C LYS A 4 -4.73 14.19 -7.23
N ARG A 5 -4.33 15.23 -6.49
CA ARG A 5 -5.09 15.80 -5.37
C ARG A 5 -5.36 17.25 -5.69
N TYR A 6 -6.63 17.63 -5.67
CA TYR A 6 -7.10 18.95 -6.04
C TYR A 6 -7.88 19.57 -4.90
N VAL A 7 -7.78 20.88 -4.73
CA VAL A 7 -8.71 21.60 -3.86
C VAL A 7 -10.08 21.53 -4.52
N GLU A 8 -11.01 20.84 -3.89
CA GLU A 8 -12.38 20.67 -4.37
C GLU A 8 -13.32 20.51 -3.17
N ILE A 9 -14.61 20.80 -3.41
CA ILE A 9 -15.65 20.68 -2.40
C ILE A 9 -15.77 19.21 -1.97
N GLY A 10 -15.74 19.01 -0.66
CA GLY A 10 -15.80 17.70 -0.04
C GLY A 10 -14.46 16.99 0.13
N ARG A 11 -13.35 17.52 -0.40
CA ARG A 11 -12.04 16.91 -0.15
C ARG A 11 -11.65 17.01 1.32
N VAL A 12 -11.19 15.89 1.86
CA VAL A 12 -10.65 15.82 3.22
C VAL A 12 -9.19 16.24 3.21
N ALA A 13 -8.83 17.12 4.13
CA ALA A 13 -7.49 17.60 4.36
C ALA A 13 -7.05 17.35 5.82
N TYR A 14 -5.76 17.10 6.01
CA TYR A 14 -5.12 16.97 7.31
C TYR A 14 -4.47 18.30 7.68
N ILE A 15 -4.78 18.83 8.85
CA ILE A 15 -4.18 20.09 9.34
C ILE A 15 -2.80 19.77 9.93
N SER A 16 -1.75 20.33 9.33
CA SER A 16 -0.36 20.07 9.73
C SER A 16 0.10 20.94 10.89
N PHE A 17 -0.34 22.19 10.98
CA PHE A 17 0.07 23.14 12.03
C PHE A 17 -1.05 24.15 12.34
N GLY A 18 -0.92 24.85 13.47
CA GLY A 18 -1.92 25.80 13.98
C GLY A 18 -2.80 25.22 15.09
N PRO A 19 -3.89 25.92 15.48
CA PRO A 19 -4.71 25.55 16.64
C PRO A 19 -5.39 24.17 16.55
N HIS A 20 -5.52 23.64 15.34
CA HIS A 20 -6.16 22.35 15.07
C HIS A 20 -5.19 21.35 14.42
N ALA A 21 -3.89 21.51 14.65
CA ALA A 21 -2.87 20.57 14.18
C ALA A 21 -3.22 19.12 14.55
N GLY A 22 -3.01 18.20 13.62
CA GLY A 22 -3.31 16.78 13.81
C GLY A 22 -4.74 16.37 13.47
N LYS A 23 -5.64 17.32 13.19
CA LYS A 23 -7.06 17.03 12.92
C LYS A 23 -7.35 16.95 11.42
N LEU A 24 -8.39 16.20 11.08
CA LEU A 24 -8.93 16.13 9.71
C LEU A 24 -10.07 17.12 9.54
N VAL A 25 -10.20 17.71 8.36
CA VAL A 25 -11.29 18.61 7.98
C VAL A 25 -11.74 18.34 6.55
N ALA A 26 -13.00 18.64 6.22
CA ALA A 26 -13.48 18.66 4.84
C ALA A 26 -13.53 20.11 4.35
N ILE A 27 -13.10 20.33 3.11
CA ILE A 27 -13.29 21.59 2.40
C ILE A 27 -14.77 21.70 2.04
N VAL A 28 -15.44 22.73 2.52
CA VAL A 28 -16.87 22.94 2.27
C VAL A 28 -17.09 23.94 1.15
N ASP A 29 -16.26 24.97 1.12
CA ASP A 29 -16.27 25.99 0.08
C ASP A 29 -14.88 26.60 -0.11
N VAL A 30 -14.62 27.21 -1.25
CA VAL A 30 -13.38 27.93 -1.54
C VAL A 30 -13.66 29.43 -1.43
N ILE A 31 -13.00 30.11 -0.49
CA ILE A 31 -13.24 31.55 -0.24
C ILE A 31 -12.43 32.38 -1.23
N ASP A 32 -11.13 32.09 -1.28
CA ASP A 32 -10.17 32.77 -2.15
C ASP A 32 -9.03 31.80 -2.51
N GLN A 33 -8.03 32.26 -3.25
CA GLN A 33 -6.89 31.43 -3.68
C GLN A 33 -6.09 30.84 -2.50
N ASN A 34 -6.14 31.47 -1.33
CA ASN A 34 -5.32 31.14 -0.18
C ASN A 34 -6.09 30.47 0.96
N ARG A 35 -7.43 30.53 0.97
CA ARG A 35 -8.28 30.08 2.07
C ARG A 35 -9.51 29.31 1.58
N ALA A 36 -9.88 28.31 2.37
CA ALA A 36 -11.13 27.56 2.23
C ALA A 36 -11.98 27.67 3.49
N LEU A 37 -13.29 27.59 3.30
CA LEU A 37 -14.22 27.30 4.39
C LEU A 37 -14.14 25.80 4.68
N VAL A 38 -13.74 25.43 5.89
CA VAL A 38 -13.58 24.03 6.29
C VAL A 38 -14.48 23.67 7.45
N ASP A 39 -14.81 22.38 7.56
CA ASP A 39 -15.63 21.84 8.64
C ASP A 39 -15.12 20.46 9.05
N GLY A 40 -15.00 20.21 10.36
CA GLY A 40 -14.53 18.95 10.93
C GLY A 40 -15.48 18.46 12.03
N PRO A 41 -16.72 18.08 11.69
CA PRO A 41 -17.76 17.78 12.68
C PRO A 41 -17.42 16.57 13.58
N CYS A 42 -16.66 15.60 13.04
CA CYS A 42 -16.25 14.38 13.76
C CYS A 42 -14.83 14.49 14.37
N SER A 43 -14.04 15.51 13.99
CA SER A 43 -12.68 15.75 14.49
C SER A 43 -12.61 16.87 15.54
N GLY A 44 -13.74 17.52 15.83
CA GLY A 44 -13.83 18.63 16.78
C GLY A 44 -13.19 19.91 16.24
N VAL A 45 -13.27 20.14 14.92
CA VAL A 45 -12.96 21.43 14.30
C VAL A 45 -14.27 22.10 13.90
N ARG A 46 -14.58 23.24 14.51
CA ARG A 46 -15.77 24.02 14.15
C ARG A 46 -15.59 24.62 12.75
N ARG A 47 -16.72 24.87 12.09
CA ARG A 47 -16.75 25.53 10.79
C ARG A 47 -16.06 26.89 10.85
N GLN A 48 -15.03 27.10 10.03
CA GLN A 48 -14.26 28.34 9.98
C GLN A 48 -13.45 28.43 8.69
N ALA A 49 -12.88 29.60 8.42
CA ALA A 49 -11.93 29.78 7.33
C ALA A 49 -10.53 29.30 7.73
N LEU A 50 -9.90 28.45 6.91
CA LEU A 50 -8.51 28.01 7.09
C LEU A 50 -7.69 28.28 5.82
N PRO A 51 -6.42 28.71 5.97
CA PRO A 51 -5.52 28.87 4.83
C PRO A 51 -5.05 27.52 4.27
N PHE A 52 -4.88 27.41 2.95
CA PHE A 52 -4.39 26.17 2.32
C PHE A 52 -2.99 25.78 2.79
N LYS A 53 -2.16 26.75 3.21
CA LYS A 53 -0.81 26.52 3.71
C LYS A 53 -0.75 25.61 4.93
N CYS A 54 -1.77 25.62 5.79
CA CYS A 54 -1.77 24.83 7.02
C CYS A 54 -2.35 23.42 6.86
N MET A 55 -2.90 23.10 5.69
CA MET A 55 -3.56 21.82 5.43
C MET A 55 -2.88 21.06 4.29
N GLN A 56 -2.88 19.73 4.41
CA GLN A 56 -2.36 18.81 3.42
C GLN A 56 -3.49 17.94 2.89
N LEU A 57 -3.74 17.99 1.59
CA LEU A 57 -4.84 17.24 0.96
C LEU A 57 -4.62 15.73 1.10
N THR A 58 -5.68 15.02 1.49
CA THR A 58 -5.71 13.56 1.51
C THR A 58 -6.34 13.02 0.23
N ASP A 59 -6.39 11.70 0.08
CA ASP A 59 -7.03 11.04 -1.06
C ASP A 59 -8.56 10.94 -0.93
N PHE A 60 -9.11 11.24 0.25
CA PHE A 60 -10.54 11.09 0.50
C PHE A 60 -11.35 12.29 0.02
N VAL A 61 -12.47 12.02 -0.62
CA VAL A 61 -13.43 13.03 -1.10
C VAL A 61 -14.83 12.61 -0.66
N LEU A 62 -15.50 13.51 0.04
CA LEU A 62 -16.89 13.39 0.45
C LEU A 62 -17.78 14.05 -0.60
N LYS A 63 -18.98 13.49 -0.83
CA LYS A 63 -19.92 14.05 -1.81
C LYS A 63 -21.02 14.82 -1.11
N PHE A 64 -20.97 16.16 -1.19
CA PHE A 64 -22.01 17.08 -0.72
C PHE A 64 -21.95 18.40 -1.53
N PRO A 65 -23.03 19.19 -1.62
CA PRO A 65 -23.03 20.44 -2.38
C PRO A 65 -22.17 21.53 -1.74
N HIS A 66 -21.68 22.49 -2.53
CA HIS A 66 -20.92 23.63 -1.98
C HIS A 66 -21.74 24.36 -0.90
N SER A 67 -21.06 24.86 0.14
CA SER A 67 -21.73 25.57 1.24
C SER A 67 -22.79 24.76 2.01
N ALA A 68 -22.75 23.42 1.93
CA ALA A 68 -23.64 22.55 2.72
C ALA A 68 -23.58 22.83 4.22
N ARG A 69 -24.71 22.68 4.94
CA ARG A 69 -24.77 22.79 6.40
C ARG A 69 -24.02 21.64 7.10
N GLN A 70 -23.54 21.89 8.31
CA GLN A 70 -22.72 20.94 9.09
C GLN A 70 -23.37 19.56 9.26
N LYS A 71 -24.70 19.50 9.38
CA LYS A 71 -25.47 18.24 9.47
C LYS A 71 -25.19 17.31 8.28
N TYR A 72 -25.16 17.84 7.07
CA TYR A 72 -24.93 17.05 5.85
C TYR A 72 -23.46 16.64 5.71
N VAL A 73 -22.53 17.52 6.11
CA VAL A 73 -21.10 17.20 6.14
C VAL A 73 -20.82 16.06 7.12
N ARG A 74 -21.42 16.10 8.32
CA ARG A 74 -21.33 15.02 9.33
C ARG A 74 -21.89 13.71 8.77
N ALA A 75 -23.09 13.74 8.19
CA ALA A 75 -23.72 12.55 7.61
C ALA A 75 -22.86 11.93 6.49
N ALA A 76 -22.27 12.75 5.61
CA ALA A 76 -21.36 12.27 4.56
C ALA A 76 -20.07 11.68 5.15
N TRP A 77 -19.51 12.30 6.18
CA TRP A 77 -18.29 11.85 6.86
C TRP A 77 -18.46 10.49 7.53
N GLU A 78 -19.58 10.29 8.22
CA GLU A 78 -19.95 9.05 8.90
C GLU A 78 -20.31 7.96 7.87
N LYS A 79 -21.09 8.30 6.83
CA LYS A 79 -21.43 7.36 5.75
C LYS A 79 -20.19 6.75 5.09
N GLU A 80 -19.15 7.57 4.88
CA GLU A 80 -17.90 7.13 4.26
C GLU A 80 -16.89 6.57 5.27
N ASN A 81 -17.18 6.54 6.57
CA ASN A 81 -16.29 6.04 7.63
C ASN A 81 -14.86 6.60 7.54
N ILE A 82 -14.73 7.90 7.32
CA ILE A 82 -13.43 8.54 7.05
C ILE A 82 -12.43 8.34 8.19
N ASN A 83 -12.87 8.34 9.45
CA ASN A 83 -11.97 8.17 10.59
C ASN A 83 -11.28 6.79 10.55
N GLU A 84 -12.03 5.73 10.29
CA GLU A 84 -11.49 4.37 10.20
C GLU A 84 -10.59 4.20 8.98
N LYS A 85 -11.01 4.74 7.83
CA LYS A 85 -10.20 4.74 6.61
C LYS A 85 -8.88 5.49 6.84
N TRP A 86 -8.92 6.63 7.53
CA TRP A 86 -7.72 7.41 7.88
C TRP A 86 -6.78 6.62 8.80
N THR A 87 -7.28 6.06 9.90
CA THR A 87 -6.44 5.30 10.85
C THR A 87 -5.80 4.07 10.21
N ALA A 88 -6.47 3.46 9.22
CA ALA A 88 -5.92 2.35 8.45
C ALA A 88 -4.75 2.77 7.53
N THR A 89 -4.67 4.04 7.13
CA THR A 89 -3.64 4.52 6.21
C THR A 89 -2.24 4.39 6.79
N ARG A 90 -1.26 4.17 5.91
CA ARG A 90 0.17 4.19 6.28
C ARG A 90 0.61 5.56 6.79
N TRP A 91 -0.06 6.63 6.40
CA TRP A 91 0.22 7.99 6.87
C TRP A 91 -0.17 8.14 8.34
N ALA A 92 -1.42 7.82 8.71
CA ALA A 92 -1.87 7.88 10.10
C ALA A 92 -1.03 6.95 11.01
N LYS A 93 -0.75 5.72 10.56
CA LYS A 93 0.13 4.78 11.28
C LYS A 93 1.54 5.34 11.55
N LYS A 94 2.09 6.15 10.63
CA LYS A 94 3.39 6.81 10.83
C LYS A 94 3.30 7.95 11.84
N ILE A 95 2.21 8.72 11.83
CA ILE A 95 1.97 9.79 12.81
C ILE A 95 1.90 9.15 14.20
N GLU A 96 1.07 8.11 14.35
CA GLU A 96 0.91 7.39 15.60
C GLU A 96 2.23 6.77 16.08
N ALA A 97 3.00 6.14 15.19
CA ALA A 97 4.32 5.59 15.55
C ALA A 97 5.30 6.67 16.03
N ARG A 98 5.23 7.89 15.46
CA ARG A 98 6.04 9.03 15.90
C ARG A 98 5.64 9.47 17.31
N GLU A 99 4.34 9.57 17.58
CA GLU A 99 3.83 9.91 18.90
C GLU A 99 4.19 8.86 19.96
N ARG A 100 3.99 7.57 19.66
CA ARG A 100 4.37 6.47 20.55
C ARG A 100 5.86 6.49 20.87
N LYS A 101 6.71 6.83 19.87
CA LYS A 101 8.15 6.98 20.08
C LYS A 101 8.48 8.19 20.96
N ALA A 102 7.80 9.32 20.78
CA ALA A 102 7.99 10.52 21.60
C ALA A 102 7.55 10.30 23.06
N LYS A 103 6.50 9.52 23.28
CA LYS A 103 5.96 9.16 24.60
C LYS A 103 6.70 7.99 25.28
N MET A 104 7.75 7.44 24.66
CA MET A 104 8.43 6.23 25.13
C MET A 104 9.26 6.49 26.40
N THR A 105 8.99 5.73 27.46
CA THR A 105 9.73 5.83 28.72
C THR A 105 11.17 5.29 28.59
N ASP A 106 12.04 5.60 29.55
CA ASP A 106 13.42 5.11 29.54
C ASP A 106 13.50 3.58 29.59
N PHE A 107 12.68 2.95 30.45
CA PHE A 107 12.61 1.50 30.53
C PHE A 107 12.12 0.86 29.22
N ASP A 108 11.17 1.49 28.52
CA ASP A 108 10.73 1.03 27.20
C ASP A 108 11.84 1.16 26.15
N ARG A 109 12.65 2.23 26.21
CA ARG A 109 13.83 2.40 25.34
C ARG A 109 14.84 1.27 25.55
N PHE A 110 15.08 0.84 26.79
CA PHE A 110 15.94 -0.30 27.10
C PHE A 110 15.40 -1.62 26.51
N LYS A 111 14.11 -1.92 26.71
CA LYS A 111 13.46 -3.11 26.13
C LYS A 111 13.57 -3.12 24.60
N VAL A 112 13.28 -1.99 23.95
CA VAL A 112 13.42 -1.84 22.49
C VAL A 112 14.87 -2.05 22.04
N MET A 113 15.85 -1.52 22.77
CA MET A 113 17.27 -1.70 22.44
C MET A 113 17.68 -3.17 22.46
N LYS A 114 17.33 -3.92 23.51
CA LYS A 114 17.65 -5.35 23.62
C LYS A 114 16.98 -6.17 22.52
N ALA A 115 15.69 -5.96 22.27
CA ALA A 115 14.96 -6.63 21.19
C ALA A 115 15.55 -6.31 19.81
N LYS A 116 15.89 -5.04 19.56
CA LYS A 116 16.50 -4.60 18.29
C LYS A 116 17.89 -5.20 18.09
N LYS A 117 18.70 -5.34 19.14
CA LYS A 117 20.03 -5.98 19.08
C LYS A 117 19.93 -7.44 18.62
N MET A 118 19.00 -8.20 19.19
CA MET A 118 18.77 -9.61 18.80
C MET A 118 18.27 -9.71 17.36
N ARG A 119 17.24 -8.94 16.99
CA ARG A 119 16.70 -8.90 15.62
C ARG A 119 17.78 -8.57 14.59
N ASN A 120 18.61 -7.55 14.85
CA ASN A 120 19.67 -7.15 13.93
C ASN A 120 20.76 -8.22 13.77
N ARG A 121 21.06 -8.99 14.84
CA ARG A 121 22.00 -10.10 14.77
C ARG A 121 21.50 -11.20 13.81
N ILE A 122 20.24 -11.58 13.94
CA ILE A 122 19.59 -12.59 13.08
C ILE A 122 19.58 -12.11 11.62
N ILE A 123 19.11 -10.89 11.38
CA ILE A 123 19.08 -10.30 10.03
C ILE A 123 20.49 -10.24 9.43
N LYS A 124 21.51 -9.83 10.20
CA LYS A 124 22.89 -9.75 9.72
C LYS A 124 23.42 -11.13 9.28
N HIS A 125 23.13 -12.17 10.05
CA HIS A 125 23.53 -13.53 9.70
C HIS A 125 22.84 -14.02 8.43
N GLU A 126 21.51 -13.83 8.33
CA GLU A 126 20.73 -14.28 7.17
C GLU A 126 21.10 -13.53 5.90
N VAL A 127 21.27 -12.20 5.98
CA VAL A 127 21.76 -11.38 4.85
C VAL A 127 23.15 -11.86 4.40
N LYS A 128 24.06 -12.16 5.34
CA LYS A 128 25.39 -12.69 4.99
C LYS A 128 25.31 -14.04 4.29
N LYS A 129 24.40 -14.91 4.69
CA LYS A 129 24.13 -16.20 4.03
C LYS A 129 23.57 -15.99 2.61
N LEU A 130 22.57 -15.12 2.48
CA LEU A 130 21.95 -14.74 1.20
C LEU A 130 22.91 -14.02 0.25
N GLN A 131 23.95 -13.35 0.73
CA GLN A 131 24.99 -12.73 -0.10
C GLN A 131 26.09 -13.73 -0.52
N LYS A 132 26.40 -14.72 0.33
CA LYS A 132 27.36 -15.80 0.00
C LYS A 132 26.80 -16.83 -0.99
N GLY A 133 25.49 -17.07 -0.99
CA GLY A 133 24.82 -17.92 -1.97
C GLY A 133 25.03 -17.50 -3.43
N PRO A 134 24.74 -16.24 -3.83
CA PRO A 134 24.91 -15.74 -5.19
C PRO A 134 26.37 -15.63 -5.60
N SER A 135 27.31 -15.34 -4.68
CA SER A 135 28.74 -15.34 -5.00
C SER A 135 29.29 -16.75 -5.26
N LYS A 136 28.82 -17.77 -4.51
CA LYS A 136 29.13 -19.17 -4.81
C LYS A 136 28.48 -19.67 -6.09
N ARG A 137 27.26 -19.23 -6.41
CA ARG A 137 26.56 -19.59 -7.66
C ARG A 137 27.23 -18.95 -8.89
N ALA A 138 27.69 -17.71 -8.78
CA ALA A 138 28.48 -17.04 -9.82
C ALA A 138 29.87 -17.67 -10.01
N ALA A 139 30.54 -18.04 -8.92
CA ALA A 139 31.84 -18.72 -8.98
C ALA A 139 31.73 -20.15 -9.57
N ALA A 140 30.70 -20.92 -9.21
CA ALA A 140 30.45 -22.24 -9.78
C ALA A 140 30.11 -22.19 -11.28
N LYS A 141 29.36 -21.16 -11.72
CA LYS A 141 29.05 -20.95 -13.14
C LYS A 141 30.30 -20.56 -13.96
N ARG A 142 31.22 -19.77 -13.38
CA ARG A 142 32.53 -19.46 -13.98
C ARG A 142 33.47 -20.67 -14.00
N ALA A 143 33.47 -21.51 -12.96
CA ALA A 143 34.28 -22.73 -12.91
C ALA A 143 33.79 -23.81 -13.89
N ALA A 144 32.48 -23.96 -14.08
CA ALA A 144 31.90 -24.87 -15.07
C ALA A 144 32.23 -24.44 -16.51
N ALA A 145 32.22 -23.14 -16.81
CA ALA A 145 32.64 -22.61 -18.11
C ALA A 145 34.14 -22.85 -18.39
N LYS A 146 35.00 -22.82 -17.36
CA LYS A 146 36.45 -23.07 -17.50
C LYS A 146 36.82 -24.56 -17.61
N LYS A 147 35.96 -25.48 -17.14
CA LYS A 147 36.14 -26.94 -17.31
C LYS A 147 35.64 -27.47 -18.66
N ALA A 148 34.77 -26.72 -19.36
CA ALA A 148 34.32 -27.08 -20.70
C ALA A 148 35.36 -26.77 -21.80
N SER A 149 36.36 -25.92 -21.52
CA SER A 149 37.40 -25.52 -22.49
C SER A 149 38.74 -26.25 -22.33
N ALA A 150 38.79 -27.37 -21.59
CA ALA A 150 40.04 -28.08 -21.29
C ALA A 150 40.03 -29.60 -21.62
N LYS A 151 39.08 -30.07 -22.44
CA LYS A 151 39.17 -31.40 -23.08
C LYS A 151 39.50 -31.22 -24.56
N GLU A 152 40.76 -30.98 -24.84
CA GLU A 152 41.34 -31.17 -26.16
C GLU A 152 41.89 -32.61 -26.20
N ALA A 153 41.35 -33.43 -27.10
CA ALA A 153 41.81 -34.79 -27.39
C ALA A 153 42.90 -34.74 -28.48
N PRO A 154 43.84 -35.71 -28.50
CA PRO A 154 45.02 -35.64 -29.34
C PRO A 154 44.70 -35.85 -30.83
N VAL A 155 45.40 -35.07 -31.66
CA VAL A 155 45.36 -35.05 -33.12
C VAL A 155 45.96 -36.34 -33.70
N GLN A 156 45.23 -37.01 -34.61
CA GLN A 156 45.81 -37.93 -35.60
C GLN A 156 45.51 -37.43 -37.02
N LYS A 157 46.53 -37.59 -37.88
CA LYS A 157 46.75 -36.95 -39.20
C LYS A 157 45.82 -37.46 -40.32
N ALA A 158 45.61 -36.59 -41.31
CA ALA A 158 44.79 -36.69 -42.52
C ALA A 158 45.27 -37.75 -43.56
N PRO A 159 44.47 -38.07 -44.63
CA PRO A 159 44.51 -37.22 -45.83
C PRO A 159 43.16 -37.01 -46.60
N VAL A 160 42.92 -35.73 -46.93
CA VAL A 160 42.41 -35.08 -48.17
C VAL A 160 41.64 -35.91 -49.22
N GLN A 161 40.45 -35.45 -49.66
CA GLN A 161 40.14 -35.16 -51.09
C GLN A 161 38.78 -34.43 -51.36
N LYS A 162 38.92 -33.30 -52.11
CA LYS A 162 38.04 -32.68 -53.15
C LYS A 162 36.78 -31.85 -52.78
N THR A 163 37.03 -30.53 -52.68
CA THR A 163 36.35 -29.32 -53.27
C THR A 163 35.17 -29.48 -54.27
N PRO A 164 34.45 -28.40 -54.66
CA PRO A 164 33.67 -27.38 -53.91
C PRO A 164 32.28 -27.08 -54.60
N VAL A 165 31.56 -26.04 -54.11
CA VAL A 165 30.66 -25.08 -54.85
C VAL A 165 29.22 -24.91 -54.30
N LYS A 166 29.03 -23.74 -53.66
CA LYS A 166 27.92 -22.73 -53.73
C LYS A 166 26.45 -23.19 -53.88
N LYS A 167 25.55 -22.67 -53.01
CA LYS A 167 24.81 -21.39 -53.18
C LYS A 167 23.86 -21.09 -52.00
N ALA A 168 24.02 -19.87 -51.45
CA ALA A 168 23.08 -18.85 -50.95
C ALA A 168 21.64 -19.16 -50.42
N PRO A 169 21.07 -18.25 -49.57
CA PRO A 169 20.04 -18.52 -48.54
C PRO A 169 18.62 -17.97 -48.86
N ALA A 170 17.58 -18.44 -48.16
CA ALA A 170 16.30 -17.74 -47.89
C ALA A 170 15.44 -18.58 -46.93
N GLN A 171 15.16 -18.11 -45.71
CA GLN A 171 13.97 -17.35 -45.25
C GLN A 171 12.68 -18.15 -44.94
N LYS A 172 12.24 -17.97 -43.68
CA LYS A 172 10.87 -17.77 -43.16
C LYS A 172 9.88 -18.95 -43.10
N ALA A 173 9.34 -19.14 -41.88
CA ALA A 173 7.93 -19.48 -41.65
C ALA A 173 7.41 -18.71 -40.42
N PRO A 174 6.35 -17.90 -40.55
CA PRO A 174 5.54 -17.39 -39.45
C PRO A 174 4.15 -18.06 -39.41
N ALA A 175 3.60 -18.32 -38.22
CA ALA A 175 2.16 -18.54 -38.01
C ALA A 175 1.83 -18.18 -36.54
N GLN A 176 1.27 -16.98 -36.30
CA GLN A 176 -0.15 -16.70 -36.12
C GLN A 176 -0.83 -17.47 -34.97
N LYS A 177 -1.32 -16.74 -33.96
CA LYS A 177 -2.51 -17.10 -33.17
C LYS A 177 -3.12 -15.89 -32.45
N ALA A 178 -4.37 -15.60 -32.81
CA ALA A 178 -5.42 -14.92 -32.03
C ALA A 178 -6.76 -15.41 -32.61
N PRO A 179 -7.94 -15.23 -31.98
CA PRO A 179 -8.32 -15.08 -30.57
C PRO A 179 -9.47 -16.06 -30.16
N ALA A 180 -9.89 -16.08 -28.87
CA ALA A 180 -11.33 -16.02 -28.46
C ALA A 180 -11.60 -16.41 -26.99
N GLN A 181 -12.63 -15.73 -26.47
CA GLN A 181 -13.26 -15.67 -25.15
C GLN A 181 -13.84 -16.98 -24.58
N LYS A 182 -13.99 -17.05 -23.24
CA LYS A 182 -15.21 -17.55 -22.55
C LYS A 182 -15.33 -17.04 -21.10
N ALA A 183 -16.57 -16.83 -20.69
CA ALA A 183 -17.09 -16.07 -19.53
C ALA A 183 -17.21 -16.93 -18.22
N PRO A 184 -17.71 -16.39 -17.08
CA PRO A 184 -17.30 -16.74 -15.71
C PRO A 184 -18.09 -17.87 -15.02
N ALA A 185 -17.42 -18.58 -14.08
CA ALA A 185 -18.04 -19.52 -13.15
C ALA A 185 -18.12 -18.95 -11.72
N GLN A 186 -19.34 -18.92 -11.19
CA GLN A 186 -19.71 -18.54 -9.82
C GLN A 186 -19.30 -19.64 -8.82
N LYS A 187 -18.84 -19.25 -7.63
CA LYS A 187 -18.78 -20.13 -6.44
C LYS A 187 -19.56 -19.50 -5.29
N ALA A 188 -20.49 -20.27 -4.76
CA ALA A 188 -21.41 -19.94 -3.66
C ALA A 188 -20.68 -19.85 -2.29
N PRO A 189 -21.14 -18.99 -1.35
CA PRO A 189 -20.69 -18.99 0.03
C PRO A 189 -21.40 -20.04 0.90
N ALA A 190 -20.62 -20.67 1.80
CA ALA A 190 -21.04 -21.69 2.75
C ALA A 190 -22.03 -21.18 3.81
N LYS A 191 -23.08 -21.97 4.06
CA LYS A 191 -24.06 -21.79 5.14
C LYS A 191 -23.41 -22.02 6.51
N LYS A 192 -23.44 -21.02 7.39
CA LYS A 192 -23.33 -21.19 8.86
C LYS A 192 -24.66 -20.83 9.49
N ALA A 193 -25.26 -21.79 10.20
CA ALA A 193 -26.52 -21.64 10.92
C ALA A 193 -26.32 -20.77 12.18
N PRO A 194 -27.25 -19.84 12.48
CA PRO A 194 -27.27 -19.12 13.75
C PRO A 194 -27.94 -19.95 14.87
N ALA A 195 -27.28 -20.00 16.02
CA ALA A 195 -27.79 -20.59 17.25
C ALA A 195 -29.00 -19.80 17.78
N LYS A 196 -30.09 -20.52 18.09
CA LYS A 196 -31.27 -20.00 18.79
C LYS A 196 -30.91 -19.69 20.25
N LYS A 197 -31.07 -18.43 20.68
CA LYS A 197 -31.27 -18.06 22.08
C LYS A 197 -32.60 -17.31 22.20
N ALA A 198 -33.50 -17.88 22.99
CA ALA A 198 -34.84 -17.37 23.26
C ALA A 198 -34.79 -16.08 24.11
N PRO A 199 -35.74 -15.13 23.90
CA PRO A 199 -35.94 -14.02 24.80
C PRO A 199 -36.82 -14.43 25.99
N VAL A 200 -36.30 -14.32 27.21
CA VAL A 200 -37.10 -14.32 28.44
C VAL A 200 -37.26 -12.85 28.88
N LYS A 201 -38.41 -12.24 28.58
CA LYS A 201 -38.84 -10.99 29.22
C LYS A 201 -40.03 -11.32 30.11
N LYS A 202 -39.83 -11.17 31.42
CA LYS A 202 -40.88 -11.20 32.45
C LYS A 202 -41.78 -9.98 32.30
N ALA A 203 -43.09 -10.22 32.47
CA ALA A 203 -44.16 -9.23 32.51
C ALA A 203 -44.18 -8.46 33.86
N PRO A 204 -44.98 -7.38 33.98
CA PRO A 204 -44.76 -6.27 34.92
C PRO A 204 -45.37 -6.50 36.31
N VAL A 205 -44.81 -5.84 37.33
CA VAL A 205 -45.41 -5.75 38.67
C VAL A 205 -45.72 -4.28 38.98
N LYS A 206 -47.00 -4.01 39.27
CA LYS A 206 -47.56 -2.77 39.83
C LYS A 206 -47.51 -2.80 41.37
N LYS A 207 -47.67 -1.59 41.94
CA LYS A 207 -47.88 -1.18 43.36
C LYS A 207 -46.58 -0.78 44.08
N ALA A 208 -46.51 0.30 44.85
CA ALA A 208 -47.50 1.25 45.37
C ALA A 208 -46.96 2.69 45.28
#